data_AF-A0A7Z0EBY0-F1
#
_entry.id   AF-A0A7Z0EBY0-F1
#
_cell.length_a   1.000
_cell.length_b   1.000
_cell.length_c   1.000
_cell.angle_alpha   90.00
_cell.angle_beta   90.00
_cell.angle_gamma   90.00
#
_symmetry.space_group_name_H-M   'P 1'
#
loop_
_entity.id
_entity.type
_entity.pdbx_description
1 polymer ?
#
loop_
_entity_poly.entity_id
_entity_poly.type
_entity_poly.pdbx_seq_one_letter_code
_entity_poly.pdbx_strand_id
1 'polypeptide(L)'
;MNESIPENTALRFVASPFGLEPVRDYTLTPVAGSIGLYSLRPDVAEQTRLFLLDASVHATAYQPVLSEEQCALIALTRAEDAWLFVVVNPGADETSVNLMAPIVVNRANGQSAQVILDDAAWPLRVPLSELTAV
;
A
#
# COMPACT_ATOMS: atom_id res chain seq x y z
N MET A 1 6.45 19.70 1.09
CA MET A 1 5.13 19.72 1.76
C MET A 1 4.54 18.35 1.51
N ASN A 2 4.42 17.50 2.54
CA ASN A 2 3.72 16.23 2.37
C ASN A 2 2.23 16.53 2.37
N GLU A 3 1.59 16.46 1.20
CA GLU A 3 0.14 16.55 1.10
C GLU A 3 -0.49 15.38 1.86
N SER A 4 -1.45 15.69 2.72
CA SER A 4 -2.20 14.68 3.46
C SER A 4 -3.17 13.96 2.51
N ILE A 5 -3.17 12.63 2.53
CA ILE A 5 -4.10 11.82 1.74
C ILE A 5 -5.56 12.17 2.13
N PRO A 6 -6.45 12.42 1.15
CA PRO A 6 -7.86 12.76 1.41
C PRO A 6 -8.62 11.68 2.19
N GLU A 7 -9.68 12.09 2.91
CA GLU A 7 -10.45 11.20 3.80
C GLU A 7 -11.11 10.01 3.10
N ASN A 8 -11.55 10.17 1.85
CA ASN A 8 -12.09 9.08 1.04
C ASN A 8 -11.48 9.15 -0.35
N THR A 9 -10.44 8.36 -0.56
CA THR A 9 -9.72 8.30 -1.84
C THR A 9 -10.13 7.04 -2.57
N ALA A 10 -10.75 7.18 -3.74
CA ALA A 10 -11.09 6.06 -4.61
C ALA A 10 -9.82 5.50 -5.26
N LEU A 11 -9.60 4.20 -5.09
CA LEU A 11 -8.48 3.46 -5.67
C LEU A 11 -9.00 2.40 -6.62
N ARG A 12 -8.37 2.31 -7.79
CA ARG A 12 -8.69 1.30 -8.80
C ARG A 12 -7.49 0.45 -9.12
N PHE A 13 -7.54 -0.80 -8.70
CA PHE A 13 -6.48 -1.76 -8.91
C PHE A 13 -6.50 -2.31 -10.34
N VAL A 14 -5.32 -2.33 -10.98
CA VAL A 14 -5.15 -2.88 -12.34
C VAL A 14 -5.34 -4.40 -12.38
N ALA A 15 -5.02 -5.06 -11.27
CA ALA A 15 -5.30 -6.47 -10.98
C ALA A 15 -5.70 -6.58 -9.51
N SER A 16 -6.58 -7.52 -9.18
CA SER A 16 -7.01 -7.72 -7.79
C SER A 16 -5.81 -7.95 -6.86
N PRO A 17 -5.79 -7.33 -5.67
CA PRO A 17 -4.80 -7.67 -4.65
C PRO A 17 -4.87 -9.16 -4.30
N PHE A 18 -3.74 -9.74 -3.91
CA PHE A 18 -3.65 -11.17 -3.61
C PHE A 18 -4.64 -11.58 -2.51
N GLY A 19 -5.46 -12.60 -2.79
CA GLY A 19 -6.44 -13.13 -1.84
C GLY A 19 -7.71 -12.30 -1.72
N LEU A 20 -7.90 -11.27 -2.55
CA LEU A 20 -9.07 -10.39 -2.60
C LEU A 20 -9.73 -10.37 -4.00
N GLU A 21 -9.54 -11.42 -4.77
CA GLU A 21 -10.19 -11.63 -6.05
C GLU A 21 -11.71 -11.82 -5.88
N PRO A 22 -12.54 -11.26 -6.79
CA PRO A 22 -12.19 -10.58 -8.04
C PRO A 22 -12.18 -9.04 -7.93
N VAL A 23 -12.05 -8.45 -6.74
CA VAL A 23 -12.32 -7.01 -6.55
C VAL A 23 -11.13 -6.12 -6.82
N ARG A 24 -11.45 -4.95 -7.38
CA ARG A 24 -10.48 -3.96 -7.89
C ARG A 24 -10.79 -2.53 -7.46
N ASP A 25 -12.02 -2.23 -7.10
CA ASP A 25 -12.43 -0.90 -6.66
C ASP A 25 -12.48 -0.86 -5.14
N TYR A 26 -11.71 0.06 -4.56
CA TYR A 26 -11.55 0.21 -3.12
C TYR A 26 -11.60 1.69 -2.74
N THR A 27 -12.04 1.95 -1.52
CA THR A 27 -11.93 3.25 -0.88
C THR A 27 -10.84 3.21 0.19
N LEU A 28 -9.86 4.11 0.07
CA LEU A 28 -8.82 4.36 1.07
C LEU A 28 -9.26 5.47 2.01
N THR A 29 -9.26 5.17 3.32
CA THR A 29 -9.68 6.11 4.37
C THR A 29 -8.63 6.15 5.48
N PRO A 30 -8.16 7.34 5.92
CA PRO A 30 -7.29 7.48 7.08
C PRO A 30 -7.95 6.91 8.35
N VAL A 31 -7.17 6.28 9.21
CA VAL A 31 -7.65 5.83 10.52
C VAL A 31 -7.48 6.97 11.53
N ALA A 32 -8.60 7.49 12.04
CA ALA A 32 -8.59 8.57 13.02
C ALA A 32 -7.73 8.24 14.24
N GLY A 33 -6.86 9.17 14.63
CA GLY A 33 -5.94 8.99 15.76
C GLY A 33 -4.64 8.25 15.43
N SER A 34 -4.46 7.77 14.19
CA SER A 34 -3.26 7.05 13.76
C SER A 34 -2.65 7.70 12.53
N ILE A 35 -1.47 8.33 12.69
CA ILE A 35 -0.74 8.97 11.59
C ILE A 35 -0.25 7.90 10.62
N GLY A 36 -0.44 8.10 9.32
CA GLY A 36 0.06 7.19 8.28
C GLY A 36 -0.60 5.81 8.25
N LEU A 37 -1.65 5.58 9.06
CA LEU A 37 -2.42 4.34 9.02
C LEU A 37 -3.72 4.59 8.26
N TYR A 38 -3.97 3.73 7.29
CA TYR A 38 -5.13 3.80 6.42
C TYR A 38 -5.86 2.47 6.45
N SER A 39 -7.13 2.53 6.06
CA SER A 39 -7.84 1.33 5.69
C SER A 39 -8.32 1.35 4.27
N LEU A 40 -8.15 0.20 3.63
CA LEU A 40 -8.57 -0.08 2.30
C LEU A 40 -9.82 -0.95 2.37
N ARG A 41 -10.96 -0.39 2.01
CA ARG A 41 -12.26 -1.08 2.02
C ARG A 41 -12.71 -1.36 0.60
N PRO A 42 -13.08 -2.60 0.26
CA PRO A 42 -13.70 -2.88 -1.03
C PRO A 42 -15.06 -2.19 -1.08
N ASP A 43 -15.47 -1.75 -2.26
CA ASP A 43 -16.82 -1.20 -2.46
C ASP A 43 -17.91 -2.28 -2.41
N VAL A 44 -17.51 -3.55 -2.24
CA VAL A 44 -18.40 -4.70 -2.04
C VAL A 44 -18.41 -5.08 -0.55
N ALA A 45 -19.58 -5.00 0.08
CA ALA A 45 -19.76 -5.04 1.54
C ALA A 45 -19.29 -6.34 2.23
N GLU A 46 -19.20 -7.46 1.52
CA GLU A 46 -18.90 -8.78 2.11
C GLU A 46 -17.41 -9.14 2.14
N GLN A 47 -16.53 -8.27 1.66
CA GLN A 47 -15.11 -8.58 1.56
C GLN A 47 -14.24 -7.97 2.65
N THR A 48 -13.11 -8.65 2.87
CA THR A 48 -12.10 -8.31 3.87
C THR A 48 -11.53 -6.91 3.64
N ARG A 49 -11.58 -6.09 4.70
CA ARG A 49 -10.88 -4.81 4.79
C ARG A 49 -9.40 -5.04 5.09
N LEU A 50 -8.52 -4.34 4.40
CA LEU A 50 -7.09 -4.29 4.73
C LEU A 50 -6.73 -3.04 5.52
N PHE A 51 -5.63 -3.13 6.26
CA PHE A 51 -4.97 -1.99 6.87
C PHE A 51 -3.64 -1.74 6.16
N LEU A 52 -3.37 -0.48 5.84
CA LEU A 52 -2.19 -0.07 5.10
C LEU A 52 -1.41 0.96 5.92
N LEU A 53 -0.08 0.84 5.93
CA LEU A 53 0.79 1.87 6.47
C LEU A 53 1.47 2.63 5.34
N ASP A 54 1.48 3.96 5.44
CA ASP A 54 2.26 4.83 4.58
C ASP A 54 3.74 4.59 4.86
N ALA A 55 4.43 4.05 3.85
CA ALA A 55 5.84 3.74 3.93
C ALA A 55 6.69 5.01 4.15
N SER A 56 6.28 6.16 3.61
CA SER A 56 7.00 7.41 3.78
C SER A 56 6.99 7.93 5.21
N VAL A 57 6.07 7.44 6.05
CA VAL A 57 5.95 7.81 7.47
C VAL A 57 6.58 6.75 8.35
N HIS A 58 6.28 5.47 8.11
CA HIS A 58 6.62 4.38 9.04
C HIS A 58 7.85 3.57 8.62
N ALA A 59 8.28 3.68 7.37
CA ALA A 59 9.40 2.93 6.81
C ALA A 59 10.25 3.85 5.91
N THR A 60 10.74 4.97 6.43
CA THR A 60 11.47 6.00 5.65
C THR A 60 12.72 5.47 4.93
N ALA A 61 13.32 4.39 5.44
CA ALA A 61 14.43 3.68 4.80
C ALA A 61 13.99 2.70 3.69
N TYR A 62 12.70 2.40 3.56
CA TYR A 62 12.15 1.49 2.55
C TYR A 62 12.00 2.23 1.22
N GLN A 63 12.94 1.98 0.31
CA GLN A 63 13.01 2.58 -1.02
C GLN A 63 13.00 1.49 -2.09
N PRO A 64 11.83 0.85 -2.36
CA PRO A 64 11.74 -0.19 -3.37
C PRO A 64 11.94 0.40 -4.78
N VAL A 65 12.57 -0.38 -5.65
CA VAL A 65 12.72 -0.04 -7.07
C VAL A 65 11.66 -0.78 -7.85
N LEU A 66 10.86 -0.03 -8.62
CA LEU A 66 9.88 -0.58 -9.55
C LEU A 66 10.48 -0.62 -10.95
N SER A 67 10.18 -1.67 -11.72
CA SER A 67 10.53 -1.74 -13.13
C SER A 67 9.70 -0.74 -13.96
N GLU A 68 10.18 -0.43 -15.17
CA GLU A 68 9.43 0.42 -16.11
C GLU A 68 8.06 -0.16 -16.44
N GLU A 69 7.97 -1.49 -16.56
CA GLU A 69 6.73 -2.21 -16.82
C GLU A 69 5.74 -2.05 -15.66
N GLN A 70 6.21 -2.18 -14.41
CA GLN A 70 5.38 -1.98 -13.22
C GLN A 70 4.89 -0.54 -13.09
N CYS A 71 5.74 0.44 -13.40
CA CYS A 71 5.35 1.86 -13.44
C CYS A 71 4.29 2.12 -14.52
N ALA A 72 4.46 1.52 -15.70
CA ALA A 72 3.55 1.67 -16.82
C ALA A 72 2.14 1.13 -16.52
N LEU A 73 2.02 0.06 -15.72
CA LEU A 73 0.71 -0.51 -15.33
C LEU A 73 -0.23 0.53 -14.70
N ILE A 74 0.32 1.42 -13.88
CA ILE A 74 -0.44 2.46 -13.15
C ILE A 74 -0.22 3.87 -13.72
N ALA A 75 0.32 3.96 -14.94
CA ALA A 75 0.66 5.22 -15.61
C ALA A 75 1.54 6.16 -14.74
N LEU A 76 2.42 5.58 -13.93
CA LEU A 76 3.32 6.33 -13.04
C LEU A 76 4.57 6.75 -13.83
N THR A 77 4.87 8.04 -13.83
CA THR A 77 6.02 8.61 -14.56
C THR A 77 7.11 9.17 -13.64
N ARG A 78 6.73 9.54 -12.41
CA ARG A 78 7.64 10.09 -11.39
C ARG A 78 7.34 9.46 -10.04
N ALA A 79 8.38 9.12 -9.27
CA ALA A 79 8.21 8.53 -7.95
C ALA A 79 7.46 9.44 -6.97
N GLU A 80 7.59 10.76 -7.10
CA GLU A 80 6.86 11.73 -6.25
C GLU A 80 5.35 11.74 -6.47
N ASP A 81 4.88 11.14 -7.56
CA ASP A 81 3.45 10.97 -7.84
C ASP A 81 2.89 9.65 -7.29
N ALA A 82 3.72 8.86 -6.61
CA ALA A 82 3.30 7.64 -5.97
C ALA A 82 2.98 7.86 -4.48
N TRP A 83 1.87 7.28 -4.03
CA TRP A 83 1.77 6.85 -2.64
C TRP A 83 2.22 5.40 -2.53
N LEU A 84 3.08 5.13 -1.56
CA LEU A 84 3.64 3.82 -1.29
C LEU A 84 3.11 3.32 0.05
N PHE A 85 2.43 2.18 0.01
CA PHE A 85 1.86 1.55 1.19
C PHE A 85 2.38 0.13 1.37
N VAL A 86 2.49 -0.27 2.65
CA VAL A 86 2.75 -1.66 3.04
C VAL A 86 1.50 -2.24 3.71
N VAL A 87 1.19 -3.50 3.40
CA VAL A 87 -0.01 -4.17 3.94
C VAL A 87 0.28 -4.66 5.35
N VAL A 88 -0.58 -4.30 6.29
CA VAL A 88 -0.53 -4.75 7.69
C VAL A 88 -1.31 -6.05 7.83
N ASN A 89 -0.63 -7.08 8.31
CA ASN A 89 -1.16 -8.41 8.59
C ASN A 89 -1.19 -8.64 10.11
N PRO A 90 -2.36 -8.53 10.76
CA PRO A 90 -2.50 -8.89 12.16
C PRO A 90 -2.39 -10.42 12.30
N GLY A 91 -1.36 -10.89 13.00
CA GLY A 91 -1.20 -12.28 13.41
C GLY A 91 -1.73 -12.54 14.82
N ALA A 92 -1.83 -13.81 15.21
CA ALA A 92 -2.28 -14.21 16.55
C ALA A 92 -1.36 -13.69 17.66
N ASP A 93 -0.05 -13.74 17.44
CA ASP A 93 0.96 -13.34 18.42
C ASP A 93 1.54 -11.94 18.14
N GLU A 94 1.62 -11.54 16.86
CA GLU A 94 2.26 -10.29 16.46
C GLU A 94 1.74 -9.75 15.12
N THR A 95 1.63 -8.43 15.04
CA THR A 95 1.29 -7.71 13.80
C THR A 95 2.54 -7.56 12.93
N SER A 96 2.42 -7.85 11.65
CA SER A 96 3.53 -7.78 10.69
C SER A 96 3.16 -7.01 9.44
N VAL A 97 4.15 -6.58 8.67
CA VAL A 97 3.97 -5.95 7.36
C VAL A 97 4.65 -6.76 6.26
N ASN A 98 4.10 -6.67 5.05
CA ASN A 98 4.71 -7.25 3.85
C ASN A 98 5.45 -6.17 3.05
N LEU A 99 6.79 -6.26 3.03
CA LEU A 99 7.65 -5.36 2.25
C LEU A 99 7.97 -5.89 0.85
N MET A 100 7.67 -7.16 0.56
CA MET A 100 7.92 -7.75 -0.76
C MET A 100 6.82 -7.38 -1.78
N ALA A 101 5.61 -7.11 -1.30
CA ALA A 101 4.46 -6.80 -2.15
C ALA A 101 3.75 -5.49 -1.74
N PRO A 102 4.41 -4.32 -1.88
CA PRO A 102 3.80 -3.04 -1.59
C PRO A 102 2.59 -2.75 -2.49
N ILE A 103 1.71 -1.89 -1.99
CA ILE A 103 0.67 -1.26 -2.79
C ILE A 103 1.20 0.11 -3.24
N VAL A 104 1.24 0.31 -4.55
CA VAL A 104 1.66 1.57 -5.18
C VAL A 104 0.45 2.20 -5.83
N VAL A 105 0.22 3.47 -5.55
CA VAL A 105 -0.91 4.24 -6.05
C VAL A 105 -0.39 5.47 -6.79
N ASN A 106 -0.83 5.65 -8.03
CA ASN A 106 -0.66 6.90 -8.73
C ASN A 106 -1.65 7.94 -8.17
N ARG A 107 -1.13 8.92 -7.43
CA ARG A 107 -1.95 9.93 -6.74
C ARG A 107 -2.79 10.80 -7.67
N ALA A 108 -2.40 10.91 -8.95
CA ALA A 108 -3.07 11.77 -9.91
C ALA A 108 -4.41 11.17 -10.39
N ASN A 109 -4.54 9.85 -10.40
CA ASN A 109 -5.69 9.16 -10.99
C ASN A 109 -6.25 7.99 -10.16
N GLY A 110 -5.63 7.67 -9.02
CA GLY A 110 -6.04 6.56 -8.14
C GLY A 110 -5.74 5.15 -8.69
N GLN A 111 -5.08 5.03 -9.84
CA GLN A 111 -4.67 3.73 -10.37
C GLN A 111 -3.66 3.10 -9.43
N SER A 112 -3.91 1.84 -9.08
CA SER A 112 -3.20 1.15 -8.02
C SER A 112 -2.75 -0.22 -8.47
N ALA A 113 -1.65 -0.71 -7.91
CA ALA A 113 -1.19 -2.07 -8.09
C ALA A 113 -0.57 -2.60 -6.80
N GLN A 114 -0.81 -3.87 -6.50
CA GLN A 114 0.04 -4.60 -5.57
C GLN A 114 1.20 -5.18 -6.38
N VAL A 115 2.39 -4.63 -6.18
CA VAL A 115 3.57 -4.94 -6.99
C VAL A 115 4.44 -5.91 -6.23
N ILE A 116 4.71 -7.09 -6.78
CA ILE A 116 5.75 -7.98 -6.25
C ILE A 116 7.09 -7.44 -6.72
N LEU A 117 7.97 -7.12 -5.77
CA LEU A 117 9.31 -6.64 -6.09
C LEU A 117 10.18 -7.81 -6.57
N ASP A 118 10.86 -7.62 -7.71
CA ASP A 118 11.71 -8.65 -8.32
C ASP A 118 13.01 -8.87 -7.54
N ASP A 119 13.47 -7.84 -6.83
CA ASP A 119 14.65 -7.92 -5.99
C ASP A 119 14.28 -8.51 -4.63
N ALA A 120 14.71 -9.75 -4.38
CA ALA A 120 14.46 -10.51 -3.15
C ALA A 120 15.11 -9.89 -1.88
N ALA A 121 15.60 -8.65 -1.97
CA ALA A 121 16.13 -7.87 -0.86
C ALA A 121 15.09 -7.56 0.24
N TRP A 122 13.78 -7.59 -0.09
CA TRP A 122 12.74 -7.22 0.87
C TRP A 122 12.04 -8.44 1.48
N PRO A 123 11.95 -8.53 2.82
CA PRO A 123 11.27 -9.62 3.50
C PRO A 123 9.74 -9.60 3.28
N LEU A 124 9.16 -10.80 3.13
CA LEU A 124 7.70 -10.99 3.03
C LEU A 124 6.96 -10.66 4.34
N ARG A 125 7.62 -10.85 5.49
CA ARG A 125 7.06 -10.61 6.82
C ARG A 125 8.09 -9.89 7.68
N VAL A 126 7.77 -8.69 8.12
CA VAL A 126 8.54 -7.93 9.12
C VAL A 126 7.63 -7.64 10.30
N PRO A 127 8.04 -7.92 11.55
CA PRO A 127 7.35 -7.44 12.73
C PRO A 127 7.10 -5.94 12.67
N LEU A 128 5.88 -5.48 12.95
CA LEU A 128 5.58 -4.04 12.92
C LEU A 128 6.43 -3.26 13.95
N SER A 129 6.82 -3.91 15.06
CA SER A 129 7.73 -3.37 16.07
C SER A 129 9.16 -3.13 15.57
N GLU A 130 9.57 -3.80 14.49
CA GLU A 130 10.90 -3.66 13.88
C GLU A 130 10.89 -2.67 12.70
N LEU A 131 9.71 -2.14 12.33
CA LEU A 131 9.59 -1.13 11.29
C LEU A 131 10.05 0.22 11.84
N THR A 132 11.31 0.58 11.58
CA THR A 132 11.86 1.87 11.98
C THR A 132 11.45 2.99 11.04
N ALA A 133 10.76 3.99 11.57
CA ALA A 133 10.76 5.35 11.05
C ALA A 133 12.09 5.99 11.48
N VAL A 134 13.03 6.18 10.56
CA VAL A 134 14.19 7.05 10.78
C VAL A 134 13.86 8.49 10.46
#